data_AF-A0A7C4H4I9-F1
#
_entry.id   AF-A0A7C4H4I9-F1
#
_cell.length_a   1.000
_cell.length_b   1.000
_cell.length_c   1.000
_cell.angle_alpha   90.00
_cell.angle_beta   90.00
_cell.angle_gamma   90.00
#
_symmetry.space_group_name_H-M   'P 1'
#
loop_
_entity.id
_entity.type
_entity.pdbx_description
1 polymer ?
#
loop_
_entity_poly.entity_id
_entity_poly.type
_entity_poly.pdbx_seq_one_letter_code
_entity_poly.pdbx_strand_id
1 'polypeptide(L)'
;MSSLIKRLIIPISIIVVIAGSLAYFLLFQQSGSPIEVASIEFSIDAHLFSLNRVIKIELRNLGDNNITVNRVMINDEVWNMWAPRNLLIIPKSSGVLNVYYPWNGREYKITVETSGGTVEFNKQAPEFTQIRLNLQNNRNEEWNDMVHFNMFFADGELSEPKIAVYEGENSVPCQIWGIVRYESGYIKTATITFMATMAPTGKKTYTIKLGEQGQIPPETGMIEITRRNENYVIISNNIIKIGFNEEYRGEIDFVSDMRESVNLARKYIFGHWDPNAGAGQAWSQGFLQSSLYYFGPMNALNKDIKCETYIETEGPLLAIYARKWFLRGNLGVGYEFFAIPYNNPRILYKFSLEMTGDLNQGPGAAPGSGYEYYNWFGCGGLAIPLLSVKDGTFFLTEDVNTYFPDWPGNDLWAKHTVAACINATYGAAIRIIGNDPVIPIGYWHVVIRRWPWDQDITSVPEIGIWIGQIHIAGIPEGKLCWTGQPLNNEPYAAEREITPRGTITLYRGFYSWLFNVEILINRDVALTLKDLSEYDKIEVSAKPTD
;
A
#
# COMPACT_ATOMS: atom_id res chain seq x y z
N MET A 1 20.73 14.63 80.18
CA MET A 1 21.13 15.17 78.85
C MET A 1 20.96 16.67 78.88
N SER A 2 22.06 17.44 78.81
CA SER A 2 22.02 18.91 78.95
C SER A 2 21.18 19.54 77.82
N SER A 3 20.56 20.70 78.09
CA SER A 3 19.74 21.41 77.10
C SER A 3 20.52 21.79 75.82
N LEU A 4 21.85 21.86 75.91
CA LEU A 4 22.76 22.01 74.76
C LEU A 4 22.72 20.80 73.81
N ILE A 5 22.72 19.57 74.35
CA ILE A 5 22.71 18.35 73.54
C ILE A 5 21.38 18.23 72.76
N LYS A 6 20.25 18.57 73.39
CA LYS A 6 18.94 18.61 72.69
C LYS A 6 18.87 19.71 71.62
N ARG A 7 19.53 20.86 71.84
CA ARG A 7 19.59 21.97 70.86
C ARG A 7 20.48 21.67 69.65
N LEU A 8 21.43 20.74 69.76
CA LEU A 8 22.30 20.31 68.66
C LEU A 8 21.77 19.09 67.90
N ILE A 9 21.09 18.16 68.57
CA ILE A 9 20.55 16.95 67.92
C ILE A 9 19.48 17.29 66.89
N ILE A 10 18.54 18.18 67.23
CA ILE A 10 17.42 18.54 66.35
C ILE A 10 17.89 19.10 64.98
N PRO A 11 18.78 20.11 64.91
CA PRO A 11 19.27 20.62 63.62
C PRO A 11 20.10 19.58 62.86
N ILE A 12 20.89 18.74 63.55
CA ILE A 12 21.67 17.67 62.89
C ILE A 12 20.74 16.61 62.28
N SER A 13 19.69 16.20 62.99
CA SER A 13 18.69 15.26 62.47
C SER A 13 17.97 15.81 61.24
N ILE A 14 17.63 17.11 61.23
CA ILE A 14 17.02 17.76 60.07
C ILE A 14 17.98 17.78 58.89
N ILE A 15 19.26 18.10 59.10
CA ILE A 15 20.28 18.09 58.03
C ILE A 15 20.47 16.68 57.47
N VAL A 16 20.50 15.64 58.31
CA VAL A 16 20.64 14.24 57.87
C VAL A 16 19.41 13.77 57.08
N VAL A 17 18.20 14.15 57.51
CA VAL A 17 16.97 13.85 56.76
C VAL A 17 16.98 14.56 55.42
N ILE A 18 17.30 15.87 55.38
CA ILE A 18 17.39 16.65 54.14
C ILE A 18 18.44 16.04 53.20
N ALA A 19 19.64 15.75 53.69
CA ALA A 19 20.72 15.15 52.90
C ALA A 19 20.35 13.74 52.40
N GLY A 20 19.68 12.93 53.23
CA GLY A 20 19.17 11.61 52.84
C GLY A 20 18.09 11.70 51.77
N SER A 21 17.13 12.63 51.90
CA SER A 21 16.11 12.86 50.88
C SER A 21 16.70 13.47 49.59
N LEU A 22 17.71 14.34 49.68
CA LEU A 22 18.38 14.91 48.53
C LEU A 22 19.19 13.84 47.78
N ALA A 23 19.90 12.97 48.51
CA ALA A 23 20.61 11.84 47.94
C ALA A 23 19.66 10.82 47.31
N TYR A 24 18.51 10.53 47.96
CA TYR A 24 17.47 9.68 47.40
C TYR A 24 16.88 10.28 46.12
N PHE A 25 16.58 11.58 46.10
CA PHE A 25 16.04 12.28 44.93
C PHE A 25 17.05 12.35 43.78
N LEU A 26 18.34 12.57 44.08
CA LEU A 26 19.43 12.56 43.11
C LEU A 26 19.69 11.14 42.55
N LEU A 27 19.59 10.10 43.38
CA LEU A 27 19.67 8.69 42.95
C LEU A 27 18.48 8.29 42.07
N PHE A 28 17.27 8.76 42.38
CA PHE A 28 16.07 8.50 41.58
C PHE A 28 16.06 9.28 40.26
N GLN A 29 16.67 10.47 40.21
CA GLN A 29 16.88 11.20 38.95
C GLN A 29 18.03 10.62 38.10
N GLN A 30 18.96 9.86 38.71
CA GLN A 30 20.07 9.22 38.00
C GLN A 30 19.77 7.82 37.47
N SER A 31 18.59 7.23 37.69
CA SER A 31 18.19 6.07 36.91
C SER A 31 17.99 6.54 35.47
N GLY A 32 19.06 6.49 34.68
CA GLY A 32 19.02 6.81 33.26
C GLY A 32 17.90 6.05 32.57
N SER A 33 17.37 6.62 31.50
CA SER A 33 16.37 5.96 30.66
C SER A 33 16.85 4.51 30.39
N PRO A 34 16.06 3.46 30.70
CA PRO A 34 16.44 2.06 30.50
C PRO A 34 16.53 1.68 29.01
N ILE A 35 16.48 2.68 28.13
CA ILE A 35 16.56 2.56 26.69
C ILE A 35 17.64 3.53 26.18
N GLU A 36 18.53 3.04 25.35
CA GLU A 36 19.55 3.85 24.66
C GLU A 36 19.47 3.63 23.15
N VAL A 37 20.01 4.57 22.39
CA VAL A 37 20.17 4.45 20.93
C VAL A 37 21.55 3.85 20.65
N ALA A 38 21.58 2.61 20.18
CA ALA A 38 22.82 1.90 19.88
C ALA A 38 23.42 2.34 18.54
N SER A 39 22.57 2.52 17.52
CA SER A 39 23.01 2.96 16.19
C SER A 39 21.88 3.64 15.41
N ILE A 40 22.26 4.50 14.46
CA ILE A 40 21.35 5.19 13.54
C ILE A 40 21.95 5.16 12.14
N GLU A 41 21.20 4.66 11.17
CA GLU A 41 21.60 4.56 9.77
C GLU A 41 20.53 5.18 8.86
N PHE A 42 20.95 6.10 7.98
CA PHE A 42 20.12 6.54 6.85
C PHE A 42 20.38 5.61 5.67
N SER A 43 19.34 4.95 5.19
CA SER A 43 19.45 4.00 4.08
C SER A 43 18.22 4.06 3.19
N ILE A 44 18.29 3.37 2.06
CA ILE A 44 17.13 3.15 1.19
C ILE A 44 16.71 1.71 1.38
N ASP A 45 15.46 1.52 1.79
CA ASP A 45 14.79 0.23 1.76
C ASP A 45 14.21 0.03 0.36
N ALA A 46 14.76 -0.95 -0.35
CA ALA A 46 14.33 -1.32 -1.68
C ALA A 46 13.67 -2.70 -1.61
N HIS A 47 12.36 -2.74 -1.85
CA HIS A 47 11.61 -3.99 -1.88
C HIS A 47 10.75 -4.02 -3.13
N LEU A 48 11.02 -4.98 -4.01
CA LEU A 48 10.48 -5.03 -5.37
C LEU A 48 10.62 -3.65 -6.05
N PHE A 49 9.51 -3.01 -6.39
CA PHE A 49 9.44 -1.75 -7.12
C PHE A 49 9.12 -0.54 -6.23
N SER A 50 9.41 -0.64 -4.92
CA SER A 50 9.30 0.47 -3.97
C SER A 50 10.67 0.89 -3.45
N LEU A 51 10.98 2.18 -3.51
CA LEU A 51 12.20 2.77 -2.96
C LEU A 51 11.83 3.74 -1.83
N ASN A 52 12.02 3.29 -0.59
CA ASN A 52 11.66 4.05 0.59
C ASN A 52 12.91 4.53 1.32
N ARG A 53 13.02 5.85 1.56
CA ARG A 53 14.02 6.40 2.47
C ARG A 53 13.67 6.01 3.90
N VAL A 54 14.63 5.41 4.60
CA VAL A 54 14.44 4.90 5.96
C VAL A 54 15.55 5.40 6.89
N ILE A 55 15.17 5.76 8.10
CA ILE A 55 16.05 5.98 9.24
C ILE A 55 15.93 4.72 10.09
N LYS A 56 16.97 3.87 10.06
CA LYS A 56 17.03 2.66 10.89
C LYS A 56 17.62 3.04 12.24
N ILE A 57 16.85 2.84 13.30
CA ILE A 57 17.24 3.17 14.67
C ILE A 57 17.33 1.87 15.46
N GLU A 58 18.53 1.51 15.89
CA GLU A 58 18.71 0.39 16.81
C GLU A 58 18.59 0.90 18.24
N LEU A 59 17.59 0.38 18.95
CA LEU A 59 17.29 0.73 20.33
C LEU A 59 17.71 -0.43 21.23
N ARG A 60 18.48 -0.17 22.29
CA ARG A 60 18.92 -1.18 23.26
C ARG A 60 18.25 -0.99 24.61
N ASN A 61 17.61 -2.04 25.09
CA ASN A 61 17.01 -2.09 26.42
C ASN A 61 18.09 -2.47 27.45
N LEU A 62 18.47 -1.51 28.29
CA LEU A 62 19.40 -1.70 29.40
C LEU A 62 18.71 -2.16 30.69
N GLY A 63 17.38 -2.11 30.74
CA GLY A 63 16.58 -2.47 31.90
C GLY A 63 16.31 -3.97 32.03
N ASP A 64 15.45 -4.30 33.00
CA ASP A 64 15.05 -5.67 33.34
C ASP A 64 13.59 -5.99 32.94
N ASN A 65 12.88 -5.01 32.40
CA ASN A 65 11.49 -5.14 31.92
C ASN A 65 11.42 -4.99 30.39
N ASN A 66 10.40 -5.56 29.77
CA ASN A 66 10.11 -5.34 28.36
C ASN A 66 9.81 -3.85 28.09
N ILE A 67 10.31 -3.35 26.95
CA ILE A 67 10.05 -1.98 26.48
C ILE A 67 9.32 -2.05 25.14
N THR A 68 8.29 -1.21 24.98
CA THR A 68 7.54 -1.08 23.72
C THR A 68 7.66 0.34 23.20
N VAL A 69 7.89 0.50 21.91
CA VAL A 69 7.86 1.81 21.24
C VAL A 69 6.42 2.27 21.09
N ASN A 70 6.10 3.45 21.61
CA ASN A 70 4.75 4.01 21.59
C ASN A 70 4.60 5.05 20.47
N ARG A 71 5.63 5.88 20.27
CA ARG A 71 5.55 7.03 19.37
C ARG A 71 6.93 7.45 18.88
N VAL A 72 6.96 7.98 17.66
CA VAL A 72 8.13 8.59 17.03
C VAL A 72 7.77 10.02 16.67
N MET A 73 8.72 10.94 16.89
CA MET A 73 8.63 12.31 16.45
C MET A 73 9.85 12.68 15.62
N ILE A 74 9.62 13.49 14.59
CA ILE A 74 10.67 14.12 13.79
C ILE A 74 10.42 15.62 13.83
N ASN A 75 11.42 16.40 14.27
CA ASN A 75 11.32 17.85 14.44
C ASN A 75 10.11 18.26 15.29
N ASP A 76 9.90 17.55 16.40
CA ASP A 76 8.79 17.73 17.36
C ASP A 76 7.38 17.44 16.80
N GLU A 77 7.26 16.97 15.56
CA GLU A 77 6.00 16.51 14.96
C GLU A 77 5.84 15.00 15.05
N VAL A 78 4.63 14.55 15.38
CA VAL A 78 4.32 13.10 15.43
C VAL A 78 4.44 12.51 14.03
N TRP A 79 5.33 11.52 13.91
CA TRP A 79 5.52 10.79 12.67
C TRP A 79 4.94 9.39 12.79
N ASN A 80 4.09 9.01 11.85
CA ASN A 80 3.36 7.74 11.84
C ASN A 80 3.88 6.75 10.80
N MET A 81 4.82 7.13 9.95
CA MET A 81 5.35 6.19 8.96
C MET A 81 6.57 5.46 9.55
N TRP A 82 6.32 4.51 10.45
CA TRP A 82 7.35 3.67 11.06
C TRP A 82 6.85 2.25 11.35
N ALA A 83 7.77 1.30 11.35
CA ALA A 83 7.51 -0.12 11.59
C ALA A 83 8.69 -0.78 12.36
N PRO A 84 8.44 -1.87 13.11
CA PRO A 84 7.12 -2.44 13.39
C PRO A 84 6.35 -1.63 14.46
N ARG A 85 5.02 -1.54 14.33
CA ARG A 85 4.17 -0.71 15.21
C ARG A 85 4.08 -1.19 16.67
N ASN A 86 4.44 -2.44 16.93
CA ASN A 86 4.47 -3.04 18.26
C ASN A 86 5.86 -3.57 18.60
N LEU A 87 6.92 -2.83 18.23
CA LEU A 87 8.29 -3.25 18.52
C LEU A 87 8.47 -3.48 20.04
N LEU A 88 8.61 -4.76 20.41
CA LEU A 88 8.87 -5.21 21.78
C LEU A 88 10.37 -5.51 21.90
N ILE A 89 11.04 -4.80 22.81
CA ILE A 89 12.46 -4.99 23.10
C ILE A 89 12.57 -5.64 24.48
N ILE A 90 12.96 -6.91 24.49
CA ILE A 90 13.13 -7.69 25.72
C ILE A 90 14.34 -7.18 26.53
N PRO A 91 14.45 -7.51 27.83
CA PRO A 91 15.56 -7.08 28.67
C PRO A 91 16.92 -7.43 28.08
N LYS A 92 17.86 -6.48 28.15
CA LYS A 92 19.26 -6.63 27.69
C LYS A 92 19.40 -6.96 26.20
N SER A 93 18.40 -6.68 25.38
CA SER A 93 18.45 -6.88 23.93
C SER A 93 18.34 -5.58 23.14
N SER A 94 18.64 -5.65 21.84
CA SER A 94 18.36 -4.59 20.88
C SER A 94 17.10 -4.91 20.07
N GLY A 95 16.42 -3.87 19.59
CA GLY A 95 15.38 -3.95 18.56
C GLY A 95 15.60 -2.88 17.50
N VAL A 96 15.22 -3.16 16.26
CA VAL A 96 15.37 -2.21 15.14
C VAL A 96 14.03 -1.58 14.81
N LEU A 97 14.01 -0.26 14.79
CA LEU A 97 12.88 0.56 14.40
C LEU A 97 13.19 1.21 13.05
N ASN A 98 12.36 0.96 12.05
CA ASN A 98 12.46 1.58 10.73
C ASN A 98 11.51 2.77 10.66
N VAL A 99 12.05 3.98 10.52
CA VAL A 99 11.26 5.20 10.33
C VAL A 99 11.33 5.62 8.87
N TYR A 100 10.25 5.41 8.13
CA TYR A 100 10.13 5.75 6.71
C TYR A 100 9.89 7.24 6.57
N TYR A 101 10.93 7.98 6.20
CA TYR A 101 10.92 9.44 6.17
C TYR A 101 11.76 9.96 5.01
N PRO A 102 11.28 10.94 4.23
CA PRO A 102 12.02 11.47 3.08
C PRO A 102 13.16 12.41 3.52
N TRP A 103 14.19 11.89 4.18
CA TRP A 103 15.33 12.68 4.66
C TRP A 103 16.18 13.23 3.49
N ASN A 104 16.72 14.45 3.60
CA ASN A 104 17.39 15.16 2.51
C ASN A 104 18.48 16.15 2.96
N GLY A 105 19.60 15.67 3.50
CA GLY A 105 20.75 16.53 3.80
C GLY A 105 20.54 17.53 4.95
N ARG A 106 19.43 17.45 5.68
CA ARG A 106 19.15 18.30 6.85
C ARG A 106 19.47 17.56 8.14
N GLU A 107 19.73 18.32 9.20
CA GLU A 107 19.72 17.78 10.56
C GLU A 107 18.27 17.58 11.02
N TYR A 108 18.00 16.41 11.59
CA TYR A 108 16.71 16.06 12.15
C TYR A 108 16.83 15.81 13.64
N LYS A 109 15.89 16.39 14.39
CA LYS A 109 15.64 16.03 15.78
C LYS A 109 14.71 14.83 15.80
N ILE A 110 15.16 13.70 16.34
CA ILE A 110 14.38 12.46 16.39
C ILE A 110 14.16 12.10 17.85
N THR A 111 12.89 11.90 18.19
CA THR A 111 12.49 11.50 19.54
C THR A 111 11.68 10.21 19.47
N VAL A 112 12.09 9.19 20.22
CA VAL A 112 11.37 7.92 20.35
C VAL A 112 10.86 7.81 21.78
N GLU A 113 9.53 7.82 21.92
CA GLU A 113 8.83 7.62 23.19
C GLU A 113 8.52 6.13 23.36
N THR A 114 8.94 5.56 24.49
CA THR A 114 8.75 4.15 24.81
C THR A 114 8.06 3.99 26.17
N SER A 115 7.59 2.78 26.50
CA SER A 115 7.07 2.47 27.85
C SER A 115 8.13 2.60 28.95
N GLY A 116 9.42 2.52 28.60
CA GLY A 116 10.54 2.62 29.54
C GLY A 116 11.08 4.04 29.71
N GLY A 117 10.70 4.99 28.86
CA GLY A 117 11.24 6.34 28.83
C GLY A 117 11.36 6.90 27.41
N THR A 118 11.99 8.06 27.29
CA THR A 118 12.17 8.76 26.00
C THR A 118 13.66 8.84 25.65
N VAL A 119 13.97 8.59 24.39
CA VAL A 119 15.29 8.90 23.81
C VAL A 119 15.13 10.01 22.79
N GLU A 120 16.04 10.99 22.84
CA GLU A 120 16.07 12.12 21.92
C GLU A 120 17.50 12.33 21.43
N PHE A 121 17.64 12.57 20.13
CA PHE A 121 18.94 12.80 19.50
C PHE A 121 18.78 13.64 18.24
N ASN A 122 19.86 14.33 17.86
CA ASN A 122 19.96 15.03 16.59
C ASN A 122 20.87 14.25 15.66
N LYS A 123 20.50 14.18 14.38
CA LYS A 123 21.31 13.50 13.37
C LYS A 123 21.24 14.22 12.03
N GLN A 124 22.40 14.55 11.50
CA GLN A 124 22.58 15.05 10.14
C GLN A 124 22.34 13.92 9.13
N ALA A 125 21.34 14.08 8.26
CA ALA A 125 21.12 13.17 7.15
C ALA A 125 22.12 13.43 6.01
N PRO A 126 22.47 12.39 5.22
CA PRO A 126 23.21 12.60 3.99
C PRO A 126 22.35 13.35 2.97
N GLU A 127 23.01 14.05 2.05
CA GLU A 127 22.37 14.65 0.89
C GLU A 127 21.68 13.56 0.04
N PHE A 128 20.56 13.93 -0.57
CA PHE A 128 19.79 13.00 -1.39
C PHE A 128 19.52 13.61 -2.77
N THR A 129 20.51 13.49 -3.65
CA THR A 129 20.45 14.01 -5.02
C THR A 129 20.42 12.89 -6.06
N GLN A 130 20.93 11.71 -5.69
CA GLN A 130 21.05 10.56 -6.58
C GLN A 130 20.96 9.24 -5.83
N ILE A 131 20.48 8.22 -6.55
CA ILE A 131 20.31 6.85 -6.08
C ILE A 131 21.03 5.92 -7.04
N ARG A 132 21.88 5.04 -6.51
CA ARG A 132 22.38 3.89 -7.25
C ARG A 132 21.45 2.71 -7.04
N LEU A 133 20.77 2.32 -8.11
CA LEU A 133 19.86 1.19 -8.19
C LEU A 133 20.58 0.02 -8.86
N ASN A 134 20.57 -1.15 -8.23
CA ASN A 134 21.06 -2.38 -8.83
C ASN A 134 19.89 -3.33 -9.04
N LEU A 135 19.77 -3.84 -10.26
CA LEU A 135 18.84 -4.90 -10.62
C LEU A 135 19.63 -6.15 -10.97
N GLN A 136 19.21 -7.28 -10.40
CA GLN A 136 19.81 -8.57 -10.69
C GLN A 136 18.72 -9.54 -11.15
N ASN A 137 18.91 -10.08 -12.35
CA ASN A 137 18.05 -11.11 -12.91
C ASN A 137 18.51 -12.48 -12.39
N ASN A 138 17.79 -13.10 -11.47
CA ASN A 138 18.08 -14.46 -10.99
C ASN A 138 17.42 -15.55 -11.85
N ARG A 139 16.82 -15.20 -12.98
CA ARG A 139 16.28 -16.17 -13.95
C ARG A 139 17.40 -16.72 -14.83
N ASN A 140 17.15 -17.91 -15.37
CA ASN A 140 18.03 -18.54 -16.36
C ASN A 140 17.71 -18.11 -17.80
N GLU A 141 16.92 -17.06 -17.97
CA GLU A 141 16.51 -16.51 -19.26
C GLU A 141 16.65 -14.99 -19.27
N GLU A 142 16.65 -14.41 -20.48
CA GLU A 142 16.67 -12.96 -20.64
C GLU A 142 15.39 -12.35 -20.08
N TRP A 143 15.55 -11.26 -19.34
CA TRP A 143 14.44 -10.49 -18.81
C TRP A 143 14.36 -9.14 -19.53
N ASN A 144 13.23 -8.85 -20.16
CA ASN A 144 13.00 -7.61 -20.88
C ASN A 144 11.61 -7.06 -20.54
N ASP A 145 11.54 -6.09 -19.64
CA ASP A 145 10.26 -5.50 -19.23
C ASP A 145 10.46 -4.09 -18.66
N MET A 146 9.36 -3.41 -18.36
CA MET A 146 9.38 -2.17 -17.58
C MET A 146 9.69 -2.44 -16.12
N VAL A 147 10.47 -1.53 -15.53
CA VAL A 147 10.64 -1.41 -14.09
C VAL A 147 9.94 -0.14 -13.63
N HIS A 148 9.41 -0.18 -12.41
CA HIS A 148 8.68 0.92 -11.81
C HIS A 148 9.30 1.22 -10.46
N PHE A 149 9.51 2.48 -10.07
CA PHE A 149 9.98 2.79 -8.73
C PHE A 149 9.14 3.90 -8.14
N ASN A 150 8.29 3.52 -7.19
CA ASN A 150 7.54 4.48 -6.39
C ASN A 150 8.47 5.12 -5.36
N MET A 151 8.46 6.45 -5.29
CA MET A 151 9.31 7.23 -4.40
C MET A 151 8.50 8.30 -3.66
N PHE A 152 9.01 8.68 -2.48
CA PHE A 152 8.51 9.78 -1.65
C PHE A 152 9.53 10.90 -1.57
N PHE A 153 9.06 12.14 -1.52
CA PHE A 153 9.84 13.36 -1.52
C PHE A 153 9.45 14.26 -0.34
N ALA A 154 10.43 14.94 0.25
CA ALA A 154 10.17 15.94 1.27
C ALA A 154 9.56 17.18 0.61
N ASP A 155 8.76 17.92 1.40
CA ASP A 155 8.31 19.24 0.95
C ASP A 155 9.53 20.16 0.71
N GLY A 156 9.54 20.86 -0.42
CA GLY A 156 10.66 21.66 -0.88
C GLY A 156 11.76 20.90 -1.66
N GLU A 157 11.70 19.57 -1.78
CA GLU A 157 12.76 18.78 -2.43
C GLU A 157 12.69 18.79 -3.96
N LEU A 158 11.49 18.59 -4.53
CA LEU A 158 11.32 18.44 -5.97
C LEU A 158 10.06 19.18 -6.45
N SER A 159 10.23 20.31 -7.14
CA SER A 159 9.10 21.13 -7.62
C SER A 159 8.50 20.62 -8.94
N GLU A 160 9.32 20.04 -9.81
CA GLU A 160 8.93 19.51 -11.12
C GLU A 160 9.37 18.04 -11.25
N PRO A 161 8.71 17.22 -12.08
CA PRO A 161 9.07 15.80 -12.26
C PRO A 161 10.35 15.61 -13.09
N LYS A 162 11.40 16.36 -12.75
CA LYS A 162 12.74 16.29 -13.33
C LYS A 162 13.50 15.18 -12.63
N ILE A 163 13.38 13.98 -13.18
CA ILE A 163 14.13 12.81 -12.76
C ILE A 163 14.75 12.18 -14.01
N ALA A 164 16.05 11.90 -13.95
CA ALA A 164 16.80 11.27 -15.03
C ALA A 164 17.33 9.91 -14.59
N VAL A 165 17.39 8.96 -15.52
CA VAL A 165 17.94 7.61 -15.31
C VAL A 165 19.13 7.42 -16.23
N TYR A 166 20.20 6.81 -15.72
CA TYR A 166 21.43 6.52 -16.45
C TYR A 166 21.87 5.07 -16.24
N GLU A 167 22.35 4.43 -17.31
CA GLU A 167 23.10 3.17 -17.25
C GLU A 167 24.56 3.47 -17.61
N GLY A 168 25.43 3.54 -16.60
CA GLY A 168 26.77 4.12 -16.78
C GLY A 168 26.68 5.60 -17.17
N GLU A 169 27.25 5.96 -18.31
CA GLU A 169 27.18 7.33 -18.87
C GLU A 169 25.98 7.52 -19.83
N ASN A 170 25.28 6.44 -20.19
CA ASN A 170 24.19 6.51 -21.15
C ASN A 170 22.88 6.91 -20.45
N SER A 171 22.21 7.93 -20.96
CA SER A 171 20.85 8.25 -20.49
C SER A 171 19.87 7.16 -20.92
N VAL A 172 19.03 6.74 -19.98
CA VAL A 172 17.97 5.76 -20.20
C VAL A 172 16.65 6.53 -20.26
N PRO A 173 15.88 6.39 -21.35
CA PRO A 173 14.61 7.06 -21.43
C PRO A 173 13.65 6.58 -20.35
N CYS A 174 13.00 7.52 -19.67
CA CYS A 174 12.09 7.22 -18.56
C CYS A 174 10.86 8.12 -18.60
N GLN A 175 9.81 7.66 -17.93
CA GLN A 175 8.55 8.39 -17.78
C GLN A 175 8.19 8.49 -16.30
N ILE A 176 7.84 9.70 -15.87
CA ILE A 176 7.41 9.99 -14.50
C ILE A 176 5.89 10.14 -14.47
N TRP A 177 5.24 9.48 -13.52
CA TRP A 177 3.77 9.48 -13.39
C TRP A 177 3.33 9.20 -11.95
N GLY A 178 2.02 9.18 -11.69
CA GLY A 178 1.49 8.94 -10.35
C GLY A 178 1.88 10.05 -9.38
N ILE A 179 1.92 11.29 -9.87
CA ILE A 179 2.39 12.47 -9.16
C ILE A 179 1.32 12.98 -8.20
N VAL A 180 1.65 13.02 -6.91
CA VAL A 180 0.87 13.71 -5.89
C VAL A 180 1.71 14.85 -5.33
N ARG A 181 1.08 16.00 -5.04
CA ARG A 181 1.76 17.22 -4.57
C ARG A 181 1.33 17.60 -3.17
N TYR A 182 2.22 18.24 -2.43
CA TYR A 182 1.90 19.01 -1.23
C TYR A 182 1.10 20.27 -1.59
N GLU A 183 0.47 20.91 -0.60
CA GLU A 183 -0.19 22.21 -0.76
C GLU A 183 0.77 23.30 -1.24
N SER A 184 2.05 23.19 -0.87
CA SER A 184 3.15 24.05 -1.33
C SER A 184 3.42 23.93 -2.84
N GLY A 185 2.87 22.92 -3.51
CA GLY A 185 3.08 22.60 -4.92
C GLY A 185 4.25 21.65 -5.19
N TYR A 186 5.09 21.32 -4.21
CA TYR A 186 6.18 20.35 -4.39
C TYR A 186 5.64 18.92 -4.52
N ILE A 187 6.38 18.05 -5.21
CA ILE A 187 6.03 16.64 -5.37
C ILE A 187 6.19 15.94 -4.01
N LYS A 188 5.17 15.16 -3.64
CA LYS A 188 5.13 14.29 -2.45
C LYS A 188 5.47 12.85 -2.80
N THR A 189 4.92 12.34 -3.89
CA THR A 189 5.27 11.04 -4.46
C THR A 189 5.20 11.07 -5.97
N ALA A 190 6.04 10.26 -6.62
CA ALA A 190 5.99 9.97 -8.03
C ALA A 190 6.51 8.55 -8.29
N THR A 191 6.14 7.99 -9.43
CA THR A 191 6.62 6.71 -9.94
C THR A 191 7.49 6.95 -11.16
N ILE A 192 8.71 6.43 -11.13
CA ILE A 192 9.63 6.43 -12.27
C ILE A 192 9.43 5.13 -13.04
N THR A 193 9.35 5.17 -14.36
CA THR A 193 9.24 3.97 -15.20
C THR A 193 10.19 4.02 -16.38
N PHE A 194 10.88 2.91 -16.64
CA PHE A 194 11.77 2.76 -17.80
C PHE A 194 11.89 1.28 -18.20
N MET A 195 12.31 1.03 -19.43
CA MET A 195 12.58 -0.33 -19.92
C MET A 195 13.93 -0.82 -19.41
N ALA A 196 13.99 -2.06 -18.97
CA ALA A 196 15.23 -2.72 -18.59
C ALA A 196 15.32 -4.11 -19.25
N THR A 197 16.45 -4.35 -19.91
CA THR A 197 16.79 -5.64 -20.52
C THR A 197 18.02 -6.21 -19.81
N MET A 198 17.93 -7.43 -19.29
CA MET A 198 18.98 -8.09 -18.53
C MET A 198 19.19 -9.51 -19.05
N ALA A 199 20.45 -9.86 -19.31
CA ALA A 199 20.82 -11.22 -19.65
C ALA A 199 20.44 -12.23 -18.54
N PRO A 200 20.33 -13.53 -18.87
CA PRO A 200 20.24 -14.59 -17.86
C PRO A 200 21.29 -14.42 -16.78
N THR A 201 20.92 -14.54 -15.51
CA THR A 201 21.80 -14.37 -14.33
C THR A 201 22.57 -13.03 -14.27
N GLY A 202 22.17 -12.06 -15.10
CA GLY A 202 22.86 -10.80 -15.29
C GLY A 202 22.50 -9.74 -14.26
N LYS A 203 23.36 -8.73 -14.12
CA LYS A 203 23.16 -7.57 -13.25
C LYS A 203 23.28 -6.28 -14.04
N LYS A 204 22.38 -5.33 -13.78
CA LYS A 204 22.46 -3.95 -14.27
C LYS A 204 22.47 -2.96 -13.13
N THR A 205 23.17 -1.85 -13.33
CA THR A 205 23.25 -0.75 -12.38
C THR A 205 22.78 0.52 -13.05
N TYR A 206 21.79 1.17 -12.44
CA TYR A 206 21.25 2.43 -12.89
C TYR A 206 21.55 3.51 -11.85
N THR A 207 21.74 4.74 -12.32
CA THR A 207 21.79 5.94 -11.47
C THR A 207 20.54 6.75 -11.73
N ILE A 208 19.73 6.95 -10.69
CA ILE A 208 18.56 7.84 -10.73
C ILE A 208 19.02 9.18 -10.15
N LYS A 209 18.87 10.26 -10.91
CA LYS A 209 19.23 11.61 -10.48
C LYS A 209 18.00 12.50 -10.37
N LEU A 210 17.92 13.25 -9.27
CA LEU A 210 16.82 14.16 -8.97
C LEU A 210 17.17 15.58 -9.41
N GLY A 211 16.18 16.32 -9.93
CA GLY A 211 16.35 17.69 -10.42
C GLY A 211 16.91 17.80 -11.84
N GLU A 212 17.31 16.68 -12.45
CA GLU A 212 17.77 16.61 -13.85
C GLU A 212 16.62 16.17 -14.77
N GLN A 213 16.51 16.78 -15.94
CA GLN A 213 15.51 16.39 -16.94
C GLN A 213 15.92 15.05 -17.57
N GLY A 214 15.12 14.01 -17.37
CA GLY A 214 15.32 12.72 -18.00
C GLY A 214 15.13 12.77 -19.52
N GLN A 215 15.80 11.85 -20.22
CA GLN A 215 15.52 11.61 -21.63
C GLN A 215 14.09 11.12 -21.79
N ILE A 216 13.32 11.79 -22.64
CA ILE A 216 11.97 11.35 -23.00
C ILE A 216 12.13 10.16 -23.95
N PRO A 217 11.44 9.04 -23.72
CA PRO A 217 11.46 7.92 -24.65
C PRO A 217 11.01 8.37 -26.04
N PRO A 218 11.63 7.87 -27.12
CA PRO A 218 11.11 8.13 -28.46
C PRO A 218 9.65 7.65 -28.52
N GLU A 219 8.79 8.32 -29.30
CA GLU A 219 7.43 7.86 -29.54
C GLU A 219 7.48 6.47 -30.20
N THR A 220 7.38 5.42 -29.38
CA THR A 220 7.34 4.04 -29.85
C THR A 220 5.89 3.59 -29.84
N GLY A 221 5.21 3.90 -30.94
CA GLY A 221 3.83 3.53 -31.21
C GLY A 221 2.77 4.31 -30.44
N MET A 222 1.50 4.13 -30.84
CA MET A 222 0.40 4.96 -30.35
C MET A 222 -0.42 4.23 -29.28
N ILE A 223 -0.57 4.89 -28.13
CA ILE A 223 -1.73 4.72 -27.27
C ILE A 223 -2.78 5.73 -27.76
N GLU A 224 -3.95 5.26 -28.15
CA GLU A 224 -5.05 6.14 -28.56
C GLU A 224 -5.92 6.46 -27.35
N ILE A 225 -6.13 7.76 -27.10
CA ILE A 225 -7.08 8.24 -26.11
C ILE A 225 -8.25 8.91 -26.86
N THR A 226 -9.42 8.31 -26.80
CA THR A 226 -10.63 8.82 -27.45
C THR A 226 -11.61 9.32 -26.39
N ARG A 227 -12.00 10.59 -26.47
CA ARG A 227 -13.16 11.11 -25.73
C ARG A 227 -14.40 10.96 -26.60
N ARG A 228 -15.23 9.94 -26.34
CA ARG A 228 -16.44 9.68 -27.14
C ARG A 228 -17.58 10.70 -26.82
N ASN A 229 -17.53 11.31 -25.64
CA ASN A 229 -18.50 12.28 -25.10
C ASN A 229 -17.77 13.20 -24.09
N GLU A 230 -18.42 14.23 -23.53
CA GLU A 230 -17.83 15.04 -22.45
C GLU A 230 -17.45 14.22 -21.21
N ASN A 231 -18.09 13.05 -21.01
CA ASN A 231 -17.98 12.26 -19.79
C ASN A 231 -17.54 10.79 -20.03
N TYR A 232 -16.81 10.51 -21.11
CA TYR A 232 -16.37 9.15 -21.41
C TYR A 232 -15.03 9.10 -22.13
N VAL A 233 -14.08 8.40 -21.52
CA VAL A 233 -12.69 8.26 -22.00
C VAL A 233 -12.41 6.81 -22.35
N ILE A 234 -11.88 6.56 -23.53
CA ILE A 234 -11.34 5.25 -23.91
C ILE A 234 -9.84 5.38 -24.08
N ILE A 235 -9.10 4.45 -23.50
CA ILE A 235 -7.66 4.30 -23.73
C ILE A 235 -7.42 2.96 -24.38
N SER A 236 -6.66 2.93 -25.47
CA SER A 236 -6.31 1.70 -26.17
C SER A 236 -4.83 1.65 -26.56
N ASN A 237 -4.21 0.49 -26.42
CA ASN A 237 -2.77 0.30 -26.61
C ASN A 237 -2.42 -0.72 -27.71
N ASN A 238 -3.29 -0.83 -28.72
CA ASN A 238 -3.28 -1.84 -29.81
C ASN A 238 -3.55 -3.29 -29.40
N ILE A 239 -3.59 -3.61 -28.10
CA ILE A 239 -3.90 -4.96 -27.61
C ILE A 239 -5.22 -4.95 -26.87
N ILE A 240 -5.37 -4.03 -25.92
CA ILE A 240 -6.57 -3.86 -25.10
C ILE A 240 -7.17 -2.47 -25.27
N LYS A 241 -8.48 -2.41 -25.00
CA LYS A 241 -9.28 -1.20 -24.88
C LYS A 241 -9.89 -1.14 -23.49
N ILE A 242 -9.78 0.01 -22.85
CA ILE A 242 -10.33 0.27 -21.52
C ILE A 242 -11.23 1.49 -21.61
N GLY A 243 -12.49 1.34 -21.19
CA GLY A 243 -13.46 2.41 -21.08
C GLY A 243 -13.55 2.93 -19.65
N PHE A 244 -13.49 4.24 -19.50
CA PHE A 244 -13.66 4.96 -18.25
C PHE A 244 -14.87 5.88 -18.37
N ASN A 245 -15.85 5.65 -17.50
CA ASN A 245 -17.08 6.42 -17.48
C ASN A 245 -17.00 7.57 -16.46
N GLU A 246 -16.72 8.78 -16.92
CA GLU A 246 -16.53 9.97 -16.08
C GLU A 246 -17.85 10.47 -15.46
N GLU A 247 -19.02 10.17 -16.06
CA GLU A 247 -20.33 10.42 -15.41
C GLU A 247 -20.45 9.69 -14.07
N TYR A 248 -19.73 8.58 -13.96
CA TYR A 248 -19.65 7.75 -12.77
C TYR A 248 -18.23 7.74 -12.27
N ARG A 249 -17.58 8.92 -12.24
CA ARG A 249 -16.32 9.15 -11.52
C ARG A 249 -15.17 8.32 -12.06
N GLY A 250 -15.17 8.05 -13.35
CA GLY A 250 -14.11 7.31 -14.01
C GLY A 250 -14.10 5.83 -13.67
N GLU A 251 -15.25 5.25 -13.35
CA GLU A 251 -15.39 3.80 -13.27
C GLU A 251 -14.93 3.13 -14.56
N ILE A 252 -14.13 2.08 -14.41
CA ILE A 252 -13.86 1.17 -15.53
C ILE A 252 -15.13 0.39 -15.82
N ASP A 253 -15.77 0.71 -16.93
CA ASP A 253 -17.00 0.06 -17.38
C ASP A 253 -16.75 -1.04 -18.41
N PHE A 254 -15.58 -1.01 -19.05
CA PHE A 254 -15.21 -1.86 -20.16
C PHE A 254 -13.71 -2.18 -20.15
N VAL A 255 -13.35 -3.46 -20.31
CA VAL A 255 -11.98 -3.94 -20.57
C VAL A 255 -12.05 -5.11 -21.53
N SER A 256 -11.46 -4.96 -22.72
CA SER A 256 -11.51 -5.97 -23.78
C SER A 256 -10.26 -5.94 -24.66
N ASP A 257 -10.12 -6.93 -25.55
CA ASP A 257 -9.27 -6.83 -26.73
C ASP A 257 -9.82 -5.82 -27.75
N MET A 258 -8.99 -5.46 -28.74
CA MET A 258 -9.34 -4.48 -29.77
C MET A 258 -10.61 -4.83 -30.58
N ARG A 259 -10.96 -6.12 -30.71
CA ARG A 259 -12.15 -6.60 -31.43
C ARG A 259 -13.41 -6.64 -30.57
N GLU A 260 -13.30 -6.29 -29.30
CA GLU A 260 -14.45 -6.27 -28.37
C GLU A 260 -15.08 -7.66 -28.19
N SER A 261 -14.25 -8.72 -28.26
CA SER A 261 -14.67 -10.13 -28.25
C SER A 261 -15.11 -10.63 -26.87
N VAL A 262 -14.59 -10.01 -25.81
CA VAL A 262 -14.89 -10.33 -24.41
C VAL A 262 -14.86 -9.03 -23.60
N ASN A 263 -15.77 -8.85 -22.66
CA ASN A 263 -15.67 -7.74 -21.74
C ASN A 263 -15.44 -8.26 -20.32
N LEU A 264 -14.21 -8.10 -19.82
CA LEU A 264 -13.80 -8.55 -18.48
C LEU A 264 -14.29 -7.63 -17.37
N ALA A 265 -14.63 -6.40 -17.70
CA ALA A 265 -15.27 -5.46 -16.80
C ALA A 265 -16.76 -5.33 -17.16
N ARG A 266 -17.60 -4.92 -16.23
CA ARG A 266 -18.90 -4.33 -16.59
C ARG A 266 -19.31 -3.41 -15.48
N LYS A 267 -19.59 -2.16 -15.84
CA LYS A 267 -20.21 -1.23 -14.91
C LYS A 267 -21.54 -1.79 -14.43
N TYR A 268 -21.74 -1.71 -13.12
CA TYR A 268 -22.96 -2.13 -12.47
C TYR A 268 -23.76 -0.90 -12.05
N ILE A 269 -24.94 -0.71 -12.64
CA ILE A 269 -25.86 0.39 -12.32
C ILE A 269 -27.04 -0.20 -11.57
N PHE A 270 -27.27 0.26 -10.35
CA PHE A 270 -28.40 -0.17 -9.56
C PHE A 270 -29.72 0.33 -10.17
N GLY A 271 -30.67 -0.58 -10.39
CA GLY A 271 -32.06 -0.23 -10.66
C GLY A 271 -32.77 0.08 -9.35
N HIS A 272 -33.25 1.32 -9.19
CA HIS A 272 -34.17 1.82 -8.16
C HIS A 272 -33.90 1.42 -6.68
N TRP A 273 -33.31 2.37 -5.95
CA TRP A 273 -33.43 2.46 -4.48
C TRP A 273 -34.92 2.49 -4.09
N ASP A 274 -35.41 1.51 -3.34
CA ASP A 274 -36.65 1.65 -2.57
C ASP A 274 -36.32 2.42 -1.28
N PRO A 275 -36.86 3.64 -1.07
CA PRO A 275 -36.64 4.41 0.14
C PRO A 275 -37.19 3.74 1.42
N ASN A 276 -38.06 2.74 1.29
CA ASN A 276 -38.70 2.04 2.42
C ASN A 276 -38.06 0.68 2.74
N ALA A 277 -37.14 0.19 1.90
CA ALA A 277 -36.38 -1.02 2.20
C ALA A 277 -35.27 -0.66 3.20
N GLY A 278 -35.33 -1.22 4.41
CA GLY A 278 -34.33 -1.02 5.46
C GLY A 278 -32.90 -1.21 4.93
N ALA A 279 -32.11 -0.13 4.99
CA ALA A 279 -30.66 -0.03 4.85
C ALA A 279 -29.90 -1.22 4.19
N GLY A 280 -29.99 -1.36 2.86
CA GLY A 280 -29.03 -2.11 2.05
C GLY A 280 -28.10 -1.14 1.30
N GLN A 281 -26.85 -0.97 1.74
CA GLN A 281 -25.94 0.05 1.20
C GLN A 281 -25.36 -0.32 -0.18
N ALA A 282 -25.95 0.14 -1.29
CA ALA A 282 -25.48 -0.11 -2.67
C ALA A 282 -24.12 0.50 -3.09
N TRP A 283 -23.11 -0.31 -3.43
CA TRP A 283 -21.80 0.10 -4.00
C TRP A 283 -21.26 -0.85 -5.09
N SER A 284 -20.80 -0.27 -6.21
CA SER A 284 -19.95 -0.92 -7.22
C SER A 284 -19.25 0.15 -8.07
N GLN A 285 -17.93 0.37 -7.92
CA GLN A 285 -17.25 1.37 -8.77
C GLN A 285 -15.97 0.85 -9.44
N GLY A 286 -16.15 -0.04 -10.42
CA GLY A 286 -15.16 -0.36 -11.46
C GLY A 286 -14.40 -1.69 -11.28
N PHE A 287 -13.73 -2.11 -12.36
CA PHE A 287 -12.90 -3.31 -12.43
C PHE A 287 -11.81 -3.35 -11.36
N LEU A 288 -11.17 -2.21 -11.07
CA LEU A 288 -10.17 -2.02 -10.03
C LEU A 288 -10.55 -0.78 -9.21
N GLN A 289 -10.60 -0.93 -7.89
CA GLN A 289 -10.88 0.19 -6.98
C GLN A 289 -10.32 -0.06 -5.57
N SER A 290 -10.06 0.98 -4.82
CA SER A 290 -9.91 0.86 -3.35
C SER A 290 -11.28 0.90 -2.64
N SER A 291 -11.42 0.19 -1.52
CA SER A 291 -12.60 0.28 -0.66
C SER A 291 -12.20 0.68 0.75
N LEU A 292 -12.56 1.90 1.15
CA LEU A 292 -12.34 2.46 2.48
C LEU A 292 -13.69 2.65 3.20
N TYR A 293 -13.94 1.83 4.22
CA TYR A 293 -15.11 1.93 5.10
C TYR A 293 -14.80 2.82 6.30
N TYR A 294 -15.81 3.36 7.01
CA TYR A 294 -15.69 3.94 8.36
C TYR A 294 -17.01 3.71 9.09
N PHE A 295 -16.98 3.44 10.41
CA PHE A 295 -18.17 3.08 11.19
C PHE A 295 -19.28 4.15 11.12
N GLY A 296 -20.53 3.68 10.97
CA GLY A 296 -21.75 4.48 10.82
C GLY A 296 -22.38 4.34 9.42
N PRO A 297 -23.60 4.86 9.18
CA PRO A 297 -24.12 4.92 7.83
C PRO A 297 -23.24 5.89 7.03
N MET A 298 -22.52 5.31 6.07
CA MET A 298 -21.72 5.89 4.99
C MET A 298 -20.19 5.90 5.18
N ASN A 299 -19.57 4.98 4.43
CA ASN A 299 -18.18 4.80 4.00
C ASN A 299 -17.36 6.09 3.80
N ALA A 300 -16.03 5.97 3.88
CA ALA A 300 -15.10 7.05 3.54
C ALA A 300 -15.12 7.42 2.05
N LEU A 301 -15.63 6.52 1.19
CA LEU A 301 -15.91 6.71 -0.24
C LEU A 301 -17.43 6.64 -0.46
N ASN A 302 -18.15 7.78 -0.49
CA ASN A 302 -19.61 7.84 -0.68
C ASN A 302 -20.04 8.29 -2.10
N LYS A 303 -21.25 7.93 -2.60
CA LYS A 303 -21.89 8.48 -3.80
C LYS A 303 -22.11 9.99 -3.78
N ASP A 304 -21.87 10.69 -2.66
CA ASP A 304 -21.86 12.15 -2.60
C ASP A 304 -20.43 12.73 -2.57
N ILE A 305 -19.41 11.87 -2.62
CA ILE A 305 -18.02 12.29 -2.62
C ILE A 305 -17.60 12.80 -3.99
N LYS A 306 -17.00 13.99 -3.99
CA LYS A 306 -16.33 14.55 -5.14
C LYS A 306 -15.20 13.60 -5.58
N CYS A 307 -15.24 13.22 -6.85
CA CYS A 307 -14.14 12.55 -7.54
C CYS A 307 -13.74 13.42 -8.74
N GLU A 308 -12.46 13.68 -8.89
CA GLU A 308 -11.90 14.33 -10.07
C GLU A 308 -11.22 13.27 -10.94
N THR A 309 -11.50 13.31 -12.25
CA THR A 309 -10.88 12.43 -13.24
C THR A 309 -10.07 13.25 -14.24
N TYR A 310 -8.93 12.71 -14.67
CA TYR A 310 -8.09 13.37 -15.66
C TYR A 310 -7.09 12.39 -16.29
N ILE A 311 -6.55 12.76 -17.45
CA ILE A 311 -5.36 12.13 -18.00
C ILE A 311 -4.14 12.83 -17.40
N GLU A 312 -3.32 12.10 -16.64
CA GLU A 312 -2.13 12.69 -16.01
C GLU A 312 -1.01 12.88 -17.05
N THR A 313 -0.81 11.88 -17.91
CA THR A 313 0.21 11.93 -18.97
C THR A 313 -0.14 11.00 -20.13
N GLU A 314 0.19 11.46 -21.34
CA GLU A 314 0.10 10.73 -22.60
C GLU A 314 1.53 10.44 -23.06
N GLY A 315 2.24 9.60 -22.30
CA GLY A 315 3.65 9.37 -22.51
C GLY A 315 3.93 8.20 -23.46
N PRO A 316 5.15 8.14 -24.01
CA PRO A 316 5.57 7.14 -25.00
C PRO A 316 5.69 5.71 -24.45
N LEU A 317 5.80 5.53 -23.12
CA LEU A 317 5.81 4.19 -22.51
C LEU A 317 4.40 3.78 -22.07
N LEU A 318 3.60 4.74 -21.60
CA LEU A 318 2.32 4.50 -20.94
C LEU A 318 1.44 5.76 -20.92
N ALA A 319 0.13 5.55 -21.01
CA ALA A 319 -0.86 6.58 -20.74
C ALA A 319 -1.43 6.38 -19.33
N ILE A 320 -1.75 7.48 -18.66
CA ILE A 320 -2.26 7.44 -17.28
C ILE A 320 -3.63 8.06 -17.21
N TYR A 321 -4.62 7.24 -16.86
CA TYR A 321 -5.89 7.72 -16.35
C TYR A 321 -5.82 7.83 -14.83
N ALA A 322 -6.27 8.95 -14.27
CA ALA A 322 -6.21 9.20 -12.83
C ALA A 322 -7.58 9.52 -12.25
N ARG A 323 -7.81 9.09 -11.01
CA ARG A 323 -8.93 9.48 -10.16
C ARG A 323 -8.42 10.05 -8.84
N LYS A 324 -9.04 11.12 -8.37
CA LYS A 324 -8.77 11.75 -7.07
C LYS A 324 -10.05 11.82 -6.26
N TRP A 325 -10.07 11.16 -5.11
CA TRP A 325 -11.22 11.00 -4.21
C TRP A 325 -11.03 11.82 -2.95
N PHE A 326 -11.98 12.72 -2.66
CA PHE A 326 -11.98 13.48 -1.41
C PHE A 326 -12.72 12.71 -0.32
N LEU A 327 -12.00 12.12 0.62
CA LEU A 327 -12.60 11.23 1.62
C LEU A 327 -13.55 11.99 2.55
N ARG A 328 -14.61 11.31 2.98
CA ARG A 328 -15.67 11.89 3.82
C ARG A 328 -15.08 12.49 5.11
N GLY A 329 -15.67 13.58 5.59
CA GLY A 329 -15.35 14.13 6.92
C GLY A 329 -13.91 14.65 7.03
N ASN A 330 -13.31 15.08 5.93
CA ASN A 330 -11.91 15.52 5.85
C ASN A 330 -10.95 14.45 6.38
N LEU A 331 -11.24 13.16 6.12
CA LEU A 331 -10.35 12.05 6.48
C LEU A 331 -9.09 12.01 5.62
N GLY A 332 -9.12 12.61 4.42
CA GLY A 332 -7.97 12.62 3.53
C GLY A 332 -8.34 12.63 2.04
N VAL A 333 -7.40 12.21 1.21
CA VAL A 333 -7.56 12.10 -0.25
C VAL A 333 -6.99 10.78 -0.74
N GLY A 334 -7.78 10.03 -1.51
CA GLY A 334 -7.32 8.84 -2.23
C GLY A 334 -7.00 9.16 -3.69
N TYR A 335 -5.90 8.65 -4.20
CA TYR A 335 -5.44 8.83 -5.58
C TYR A 335 -5.31 7.45 -6.23
N GLU A 336 -5.95 7.26 -7.37
CA GLU A 336 -5.86 6.05 -8.17
C GLU A 336 -5.30 6.40 -9.53
N PHE A 337 -4.28 5.67 -9.96
CA PHE A 337 -3.66 5.85 -11.26
C PHE A 337 -3.67 4.51 -12.00
N PHE A 338 -4.19 4.54 -13.22
CA PHE A 338 -4.27 3.40 -14.12
C PHE A 338 -3.28 3.64 -15.25
N ALA A 339 -2.06 3.14 -15.07
CA ALA A 339 -1.01 3.20 -16.07
C ALA A 339 -1.19 2.08 -17.10
N ILE A 340 -1.45 2.48 -18.34
CA ILE A 340 -1.72 1.57 -19.46
C ILE A 340 -0.51 1.61 -20.37
N PRO A 341 0.38 0.61 -20.29
CA PRO A 341 1.58 0.56 -21.09
C PRO A 341 1.30 0.29 -22.56
N TYR A 342 2.17 0.79 -23.41
CA TYR A 342 2.11 0.52 -24.84
C TYR A 342 2.36 -0.98 -25.14
N ASN A 343 1.59 -1.54 -26.09
CA ASN A 343 1.75 -2.91 -26.58
C ASN A 343 1.86 -3.98 -25.48
N ASN A 344 1.16 -3.80 -24.35
CA ASN A 344 1.12 -4.80 -23.31
C ASN A 344 -0.28 -4.93 -22.70
N PRO A 345 -0.86 -6.14 -22.63
CA PRO A 345 -2.20 -6.35 -22.08
C PRO A 345 -2.20 -6.32 -20.55
N ARG A 346 -1.80 -5.20 -19.93
CA ARG A 346 -1.81 -5.03 -18.48
C ARG A 346 -2.22 -3.63 -18.06
N ILE A 347 -2.58 -3.49 -16.79
CA ILE A 347 -2.78 -2.21 -16.11
C ILE A 347 -1.85 -2.19 -14.90
N LEU A 348 -0.98 -1.19 -14.86
CA LEU A 348 -0.19 -0.88 -13.68
C LEU A 348 -1.03 0.05 -12.80
N TYR A 349 -1.57 -0.49 -11.71
CA TYR A 349 -2.47 0.23 -10.84
C TYR A 349 -1.71 0.76 -9.62
N LYS A 350 -1.68 2.08 -9.43
CA LYS A 350 -1.14 2.71 -8.21
C LYS A 350 -2.30 3.27 -7.40
N PHE A 351 -2.36 2.89 -6.13
CA PHE A 351 -3.22 3.55 -5.16
C PHE A 351 -2.36 4.28 -4.13
N SER A 352 -2.60 5.57 -3.95
CA SER A 352 -1.97 6.36 -2.91
C SER A 352 -3.03 7.01 -2.03
N LEU A 353 -2.77 7.07 -0.74
CA LEU A 353 -3.73 7.52 0.26
C LEU A 353 -3.08 8.51 1.19
N GLU A 354 -3.54 9.76 1.13
CA GLU A 354 -3.17 10.80 2.08
C GLU A 354 -4.22 10.86 3.18
N MET A 355 -3.84 10.55 4.42
CA MET A 355 -4.71 10.59 5.59
C MET A 355 -4.44 11.87 6.39
N THR A 356 -5.48 12.67 6.62
CA THR A 356 -5.44 13.87 7.48
C THR A 356 -5.94 13.60 8.90
N GLY A 357 -6.72 12.52 9.08
CA GLY A 357 -7.14 12.00 10.38
C GLY A 357 -6.99 10.48 10.45
N ASP A 358 -7.15 9.90 11.63
CA ASP A 358 -6.98 8.47 11.83
C ASP A 358 -8.23 7.71 11.37
N LEU A 359 -8.05 6.73 10.48
CA LEU A 359 -9.08 5.78 10.06
C LEU A 359 -8.90 4.47 10.80
N ASN A 360 -9.66 4.29 11.86
CA ASN A 360 -9.77 3.03 12.58
C ASN A 360 -10.75 2.10 11.86
N GLN A 361 -10.31 0.89 11.59
CA GLN A 361 -11.11 -0.19 11.02
C GLN A 361 -11.04 -1.39 11.95
N GLY A 362 -12.12 -1.62 12.70
CA GLY A 362 -12.23 -2.73 13.64
C GLY A 362 -12.11 -4.10 12.98
N PRO A 363 -12.01 -5.18 13.77
CA PRO A 363 -12.26 -6.51 13.27
C PRO A 363 -13.69 -6.52 12.70
N GLY A 364 -13.86 -6.91 11.44
CA GLY A 364 -15.21 -7.22 10.98
C GLY A 364 -15.79 -8.30 11.90
N ALA A 365 -17.09 -8.36 12.09
CA ALA A 365 -17.66 -9.23 13.10
C ALA A 365 -17.36 -10.73 12.86
N ALA A 366 -17.15 -11.45 13.98
CA ALA A 366 -17.11 -12.91 14.09
C ALA A 366 -18.51 -13.41 14.58
N PRO A 367 -18.75 -14.74 14.68
CA PRO A 367 -20.06 -15.35 14.43
C PRO A 367 -21.10 -15.10 15.53
N GLY A 368 -22.35 -14.82 15.11
CA GLY A 368 -23.54 -15.00 15.96
C GLY A 368 -24.51 -13.82 16.09
N SER A 369 -24.27 -12.66 15.47
CA SER A 369 -25.19 -11.52 15.55
C SER A 369 -25.61 -11.05 14.15
N GLY A 370 -26.91 -11.13 13.87
CA GLY A 370 -27.51 -10.75 12.61
C GLY A 370 -27.13 -9.33 12.18
N TYR A 371 -26.43 -9.28 11.05
CA TYR A 371 -26.46 -8.24 10.01
C TYR A 371 -26.34 -6.77 10.39
N GLU A 372 -25.20 -6.33 10.91
CA GLU A 372 -24.75 -4.96 10.68
C GLU A 372 -23.21 -4.95 10.56
N TYR A 373 -22.66 -4.26 9.55
CA TYR A 373 -21.22 -3.94 9.36
C TYR A 373 -20.29 -4.97 8.68
N TYR A 374 -20.67 -5.51 7.50
CA TYR A 374 -19.77 -6.24 6.61
C TYR A 374 -19.59 -5.52 5.26
N ASN A 375 -18.35 -5.40 4.77
CA ASN A 375 -18.11 -5.15 3.35
C ASN A 375 -18.74 -6.31 2.58
N TRP A 376 -19.56 -5.98 1.59
CA TRP A 376 -20.28 -6.92 0.74
C TRP A 376 -19.41 -8.01 0.08
N PHE A 377 -18.09 -7.84 0.00
CA PHE A 377 -17.14 -8.82 -0.55
C PHE A 377 -16.53 -9.76 0.47
N GLY A 378 -16.88 -9.66 1.75
CA GLY A 378 -16.28 -10.49 2.79
C GLY A 378 -15.02 -9.91 3.44
N CYS A 379 -14.45 -8.88 2.82
CA CYS A 379 -13.05 -8.45 3.02
C CYS A 379 -12.77 -7.62 4.29
N GLY A 380 -13.78 -7.35 5.11
CA GLY A 380 -13.70 -6.26 6.10
C GLY A 380 -13.63 -4.86 5.45
N GLY A 381 -13.70 -3.82 6.28
CA GLY A 381 -13.86 -2.43 5.84
C GLY A 381 -12.65 -1.74 5.17
N LEU A 382 -11.58 -2.47 4.83
CA LEU A 382 -10.39 -1.91 4.18
C LEU A 382 -9.86 -2.91 3.16
N ALA A 383 -10.06 -2.62 1.86
CA ALA A 383 -9.54 -3.42 0.76
C ALA A 383 -8.79 -2.55 -0.25
N ILE A 384 -7.57 -2.95 -0.59
CA ILE A 384 -6.67 -2.26 -1.50
C ILE A 384 -5.90 -3.33 -2.29
N PRO A 385 -6.03 -3.42 -3.62
CA PRO A 385 -7.17 -3.04 -4.42
C PRO A 385 -8.29 -4.08 -4.28
N LEU A 386 -9.43 -3.80 -4.89
CA LEU A 386 -10.49 -4.74 -5.19
C LEU A 386 -10.60 -4.87 -6.71
N LEU A 387 -10.21 -6.03 -7.22
CA LEU A 387 -10.34 -6.46 -8.61
C LEU A 387 -11.63 -7.27 -8.78
N SER A 388 -12.44 -6.96 -9.79
CA SER A 388 -13.72 -7.62 -10.06
C SER A 388 -13.81 -8.06 -11.52
N VAL A 389 -13.88 -9.38 -11.77
CA VAL A 389 -13.92 -9.93 -13.14
C VAL A 389 -15.34 -10.38 -13.49
N LYS A 390 -15.85 -9.86 -14.60
CA LYS A 390 -17.14 -10.21 -15.18
C LYS A 390 -17.11 -11.60 -15.81
N ASP A 391 -18.20 -12.35 -15.62
CA ASP A 391 -18.44 -13.73 -16.00
C ASP A 391 -17.36 -14.71 -15.47
N GLY A 392 -16.62 -14.32 -14.42
CA GLY A 392 -15.65 -15.17 -13.76
C GLY A 392 -16.32 -16.37 -13.09
N THR A 393 -15.63 -17.52 -13.09
CA THR A 393 -16.15 -18.78 -12.57
C THR A 393 -15.23 -19.44 -11.56
N PHE A 394 -13.92 -19.14 -11.57
CA PHE A 394 -12.94 -19.71 -10.65
C PHE A 394 -11.71 -18.82 -10.47
N PHE A 395 -10.90 -19.16 -9.48
CA PHE A 395 -9.56 -18.58 -9.30
C PHE A 395 -8.47 -19.59 -9.60
N LEU A 396 -7.32 -19.10 -10.05
CA LEU A 396 -6.12 -19.90 -10.27
C LEU A 396 -4.92 -19.23 -9.57
N THR A 397 -4.03 -20.01 -8.96
CA THR A 397 -2.71 -19.53 -8.48
C THR A 397 -1.59 -20.00 -9.41
N GLU A 398 -0.38 -19.49 -9.22
CA GLU A 398 0.81 -19.84 -10.03
C GLU A 398 1.16 -21.33 -10.00
N ASP A 399 0.77 -22.05 -8.95
CA ASP A 399 0.92 -23.52 -8.85
C ASP A 399 -0.22 -24.29 -9.54
N VAL A 400 -1.08 -23.58 -10.30
CA VAL A 400 -2.20 -24.15 -11.05
C VAL A 400 -3.27 -24.80 -10.15
N ASN A 401 -3.30 -24.39 -8.88
CA ASN A 401 -4.39 -24.75 -7.98
C ASN A 401 -5.65 -23.96 -8.37
N THR A 402 -6.77 -24.64 -8.55
CA THR A 402 -8.05 -24.03 -8.92
C THR A 402 -8.96 -23.89 -7.71
N TYR A 403 -9.62 -22.74 -7.55
CA TYR A 403 -10.46 -22.43 -6.40
C TYR A 403 -11.82 -21.89 -6.78
N PHE A 404 -12.82 -22.23 -5.98
CA PHE A 404 -14.20 -21.79 -6.13
C PHE A 404 -14.78 -21.41 -4.76
N PRO A 405 -14.14 -20.51 -3.99
CA PRO A 405 -14.56 -20.20 -2.63
C PRO A 405 -15.88 -19.43 -2.65
N ASP A 406 -16.96 -20.13 -2.28
CA ASP A 406 -18.24 -19.48 -2.02
C ASP A 406 -18.12 -18.55 -0.81
N TRP A 407 -19.12 -17.70 -0.60
CA TRP A 407 -19.16 -16.82 0.56
C TRP A 407 -18.97 -17.62 1.87
N PRO A 408 -18.15 -17.15 2.84
CA PRO A 408 -17.55 -15.82 2.98
C PRO A 408 -16.26 -15.56 2.20
N GLY A 409 -15.85 -16.44 1.28
CA GLY A 409 -14.57 -16.34 0.58
C GLY A 409 -13.41 -16.96 1.35
N ASN A 410 -12.23 -16.97 0.73
CA ASN A 410 -10.98 -17.45 1.32
C ASN A 410 -9.92 -16.35 1.26
N ASP A 411 -9.10 -16.24 2.30
CA ASP A 411 -7.86 -15.48 2.26
C ASP A 411 -6.74 -16.36 1.66
N LEU A 412 -5.80 -15.74 0.95
CA LEU A 412 -4.60 -16.36 0.39
C LEU A 412 -3.41 -15.43 0.67
N TRP A 413 -2.18 -15.95 0.86
CA TRP A 413 -1.03 -15.07 1.09
C TRP A 413 -0.74 -14.19 -0.15
N ALA A 414 -0.74 -12.86 0.03
CA ALA A 414 -0.60 -11.89 -1.05
C ALA A 414 0.77 -11.84 -1.74
N LYS A 415 1.79 -12.56 -1.26
CA LYS A 415 3.04 -12.72 -2.02
C LYS A 415 2.81 -13.49 -3.33
N HIS A 416 1.79 -14.34 -3.34
CA HIS A 416 1.45 -15.20 -4.47
C HIS A 416 0.56 -14.46 -5.45
N THR A 417 0.63 -14.89 -6.71
CA THR A 417 -0.15 -14.29 -7.80
C THR A 417 -1.47 -15.04 -7.94
N VAL A 418 -2.58 -14.30 -8.03
CA VAL A 418 -3.90 -14.91 -8.20
C VAL A 418 -4.61 -14.35 -9.42
N ALA A 419 -5.26 -15.24 -10.17
CA ALA A 419 -6.13 -14.88 -11.28
C ALA A 419 -7.59 -15.15 -10.95
N ALA A 420 -8.45 -14.24 -11.36
CA ALA A 420 -9.89 -14.42 -11.47
C ALA A 420 -10.22 -14.77 -12.94
N CYS A 421 -10.73 -15.96 -13.17
CA CYS A 421 -10.80 -16.59 -14.50
C CYS A 421 -12.25 -16.79 -14.94
N ILE A 422 -12.54 -16.48 -16.19
CA ILE A 422 -13.74 -16.95 -16.90
C ILE A 422 -13.51 -18.40 -17.34
N ASN A 423 -12.33 -18.68 -17.91
CA ASN A 423 -11.88 -19.99 -18.34
C ASN A 423 -10.33 -20.01 -18.41
N ALA A 424 -9.73 -21.05 -19.00
CA ALA A 424 -8.28 -21.22 -19.07
C ALA A 424 -7.54 -20.17 -19.95
N THR A 425 -8.26 -19.35 -20.73
CA THR A 425 -7.67 -18.34 -21.61
C THR A 425 -8.21 -16.92 -21.43
N TYR A 426 -9.16 -16.74 -20.50
CA TYR A 426 -9.85 -15.47 -20.26
C TYR A 426 -9.94 -15.17 -18.76
N GLY A 427 -9.57 -13.96 -18.36
CA GLY A 427 -9.62 -13.52 -16.97
C GLY A 427 -8.71 -12.33 -16.69
N ALA A 428 -8.39 -12.13 -15.42
CA ALA A 428 -7.41 -11.14 -14.99
C ALA A 428 -6.58 -11.66 -13.82
N ALA A 429 -5.27 -11.45 -13.88
CA ALA A 429 -4.34 -11.79 -12.81
C ALA A 429 -3.85 -10.54 -12.11
N ILE A 430 -3.58 -10.63 -10.81
CA ILE A 430 -3.06 -9.53 -10.01
C ILE A 430 -1.86 -9.94 -9.17
N ARG A 431 -0.88 -9.04 -9.12
CA ARG A 431 0.32 -9.15 -8.30
C ARG A 431 0.66 -7.82 -7.63
N ILE A 432 1.08 -7.87 -6.36
CA ILE A 432 1.69 -6.72 -5.68
C ILE A 432 3.11 -6.57 -6.19
N ILE A 433 3.42 -5.40 -6.75
CA ILE A 433 4.76 -5.08 -7.24
C ILE A 433 5.42 -3.99 -6.39
N GLY A 434 4.63 -3.21 -5.64
CA GLY A 434 5.11 -2.35 -4.55
C GLY A 434 4.08 -2.34 -3.42
N ASN A 435 4.52 -2.63 -2.20
CA ASN A 435 3.66 -2.66 -1.02
C ASN A 435 4.00 -1.50 -0.08
N ASP A 436 3.02 -0.99 0.65
CA ASP A 436 3.29 0.00 1.69
C ASP A 436 4.05 -0.67 2.85
N PRO A 437 5.14 -0.09 3.34
CA PRO A 437 5.97 -0.75 4.35
C PRO A 437 5.39 -0.69 5.77
N VAL A 438 4.38 0.17 6.02
CA VAL A 438 3.76 0.32 7.34
C VAL A 438 2.40 -0.37 7.40
N ILE A 439 1.66 -0.35 6.29
CA ILE A 439 0.37 -1.03 6.11
C ILE A 439 0.46 -1.96 4.89
N PRO A 440 1.28 -3.02 4.96
CA PRO A 440 1.41 -3.95 3.87
C PRO A 440 0.12 -4.75 3.68
N ILE A 441 -0.26 -4.96 2.43
CA ILE A 441 -1.24 -5.99 2.08
C ILE A 441 -0.60 -7.35 2.35
N GLY A 442 -1.21 -8.11 3.25
CA GLY A 442 -0.76 -9.44 3.63
C GLY A 442 -1.52 -10.55 2.95
N TYR A 443 -2.77 -10.31 2.54
CA TYR A 443 -3.63 -11.36 1.97
C TYR A 443 -4.40 -10.89 0.74
N TRP A 444 -4.72 -11.83 -0.13
CA TRP A 444 -5.76 -11.72 -1.15
C TRP A 444 -7.00 -12.41 -0.63
N HIS A 445 -8.08 -11.67 -0.40
CA HIS A 445 -9.39 -12.26 -0.18
C HIS A 445 -10.07 -12.54 -1.51
N VAL A 446 -10.44 -13.79 -1.75
CA VAL A 446 -11.05 -14.26 -3.00
C VAL A 446 -12.43 -14.85 -2.75
N VAL A 447 -13.39 -14.48 -3.59
CA VAL A 447 -14.78 -14.94 -3.44
C VAL A 447 -15.50 -15.01 -4.79
N ILE A 448 -16.17 -16.14 -5.05
CA ILE A 448 -16.93 -16.34 -6.31
C ILE A 448 -18.37 -15.81 -6.25
N ARG A 449 -18.92 -15.51 -5.07
CA ARG A 449 -20.31 -15.05 -4.89
C ARG A 449 -20.43 -13.99 -3.79
N ARG A 450 -21.36 -13.06 -3.98
CA ARG A 450 -21.61 -11.93 -3.07
C ARG A 450 -22.79 -12.21 -2.13
N TRP A 451 -22.62 -11.92 -0.83
CA TRP A 451 -23.65 -12.07 0.21
C TRP A 451 -24.29 -10.74 0.61
N PRO A 452 -25.57 -10.68 1.07
CA PRO A 452 -26.64 -11.70 1.01
C PRO A 452 -27.80 -11.20 0.13
N TRP A 453 -27.82 -11.52 -1.16
CA TRP A 453 -28.99 -11.15 -1.99
C TRP A 453 -29.74 -12.36 -2.54
N ASP A 454 -29.31 -13.58 -2.20
CA ASP A 454 -29.95 -14.81 -2.66
C ASP A 454 -31.27 -15.16 -1.92
N GLN A 455 -31.63 -14.46 -0.84
CA GLN A 455 -32.90 -14.77 -0.14
C GLN A 455 -34.15 -14.14 -0.77
N ASP A 456 -34.03 -13.20 -1.71
CA ASP A 456 -35.19 -12.52 -2.35
C ASP A 456 -35.28 -12.70 -3.89
N ILE A 457 -34.51 -13.63 -4.47
CA ILE A 457 -34.50 -13.87 -5.93
C ILE A 457 -35.78 -14.59 -6.42
N THR A 458 -36.65 -15.06 -5.52
CA THR A 458 -37.86 -15.79 -5.92
C THR A 458 -38.97 -14.93 -6.53
N SER A 459 -38.88 -13.60 -6.49
CA SER A 459 -40.01 -12.72 -6.86
C SER A 459 -39.74 -11.68 -7.96
N VAL A 460 -38.53 -11.57 -8.52
CA VAL A 460 -38.25 -10.61 -9.60
C VAL A 460 -37.69 -11.29 -10.85
N PRO A 461 -38.52 -11.57 -11.88
CA PRO A 461 -38.12 -12.41 -13.03
C PRO A 461 -37.11 -11.81 -14.00
N GLU A 462 -36.67 -10.56 -13.84
CA GLU A 462 -35.89 -9.86 -14.88
C GLU A 462 -34.56 -9.25 -14.42
N ILE A 463 -34.14 -9.44 -13.17
CA ILE A 463 -32.92 -8.80 -12.70
C ILE A 463 -31.86 -9.82 -12.31
N GLY A 464 -30.99 -10.16 -13.28
CA GLY A 464 -29.75 -10.91 -13.09
C GLY A 464 -28.69 -10.08 -12.40
N ILE A 465 -28.93 -9.67 -11.14
CA ILE A 465 -28.21 -8.52 -10.55
C ILE A 465 -26.79 -8.84 -10.08
N TRP A 466 -26.52 -10.08 -9.67
CA TRP A 466 -25.26 -10.40 -8.98
C TRP A 466 -24.57 -11.67 -9.50
N ILE A 467 -25.17 -12.31 -10.51
CA ILE A 467 -24.68 -13.56 -11.07
C ILE A 467 -23.62 -13.24 -12.12
N GLY A 468 -22.40 -13.72 -11.91
CA GLY A 468 -21.32 -13.61 -12.89
C GLY A 468 -20.27 -12.54 -12.60
N GLN A 469 -19.91 -12.29 -11.33
CA GLN A 469 -18.65 -11.62 -11.00
C GLN A 469 -17.95 -12.36 -9.88
N ILE A 470 -16.62 -12.42 -9.96
CA ILE A 470 -15.76 -12.92 -8.88
C ILE A 470 -14.75 -11.84 -8.51
N HIS A 471 -14.34 -11.82 -7.24
CA HIS A 471 -13.59 -10.70 -6.67
C HIS A 471 -12.29 -11.15 -6.03
N ILE A 472 -11.25 -10.31 -6.17
CA ILE A 472 -9.98 -10.41 -5.46
C ILE A 472 -9.76 -9.09 -4.73
N ALA A 473 -9.57 -9.14 -3.42
CA ALA A 473 -9.34 -7.95 -2.60
C ALA A 473 -8.05 -8.07 -1.80
N GLY A 474 -7.13 -7.12 -1.96
CA GLY A 474 -5.97 -7.04 -1.09
C GLY A 474 -6.36 -6.50 0.29
N ILE A 475 -5.89 -7.17 1.34
CA ILE A 475 -6.20 -6.86 2.73
C ILE A 475 -4.91 -6.74 3.55
N PRO A 476 -4.83 -5.77 4.47
CA PRO A 476 -3.65 -5.59 5.30
C PRO A 476 -3.27 -6.82 6.14
N GLU A 477 -1.97 -7.03 6.36
CA GLU A 477 -1.39 -8.14 7.14
C GLU A 477 -1.99 -8.33 8.54
N GLY A 478 -2.41 -7.24 9.20
CA GLY A 478 -3.10 -7.31 10.51
C GLY A 478 -4.58 -7.69 10.45
N LYS A 479 -5.10 -8.09 9.28
CA LYS A 479 -6.52 -8.39 9.06
C LYS A 479 -6.73 -9.66 8.24
N LEU A 480 -7.46 -10.59 8.85
CA LEU A 480 -8.13 -11.69 8.15
C LEU A 480 -9.61 -11.37 7.94
N CYS A 481 -10.18 -11.93 6.88
CA CYS A 481 -11.60 -11.84 6.58
C CYS A 481 -12.42 -12.75 7.45
N TRP A 482 -11.92 -13.95 7.75
CA TRP A 482 -12.70 -14.93 8.50
C TRP A 482 -11.87 -15.70 9.53
N THR A 483 -12.22 -15.54 10.80
CA THR A 483 -11.70 -16.35 11.92
C THR A 483 -12.36 -17.72 11.87
N GLY A 484 -11.72 -18.70 11.25
CA GLY A 484 -12.28 -20.05 11.08
C GLY A 484 -11.83 -20.78 9.82
N GLN A 485 -11.06 -20.12 8.94
CA GLN A 485 -10.58 -20.74 7.70
C GLN A 485 -9.84 -22.05 8.03
N PRO A 486 -10.27 -23.19 7.46
CA PRO A 486 -9.61 -24.46 7.69
C PRO A 486 -8.23 -24.43 7.02
N LEU A 487 -7.21 -24.11 7.81
CA LEU A 487 -5.81 -23.94 7.38
C LEU A 487 -5.27 -25.15 6.63
N ASN A 488 -5.76 -26.34 6.95
CA ASN A 488 -5.33 -27.59 6.31
C ASN A 488 -5.81 -27.72 4.85
N ASN A 489 -6.77 -26.90 4.42
CA ASN A 489 -7.36 -26.94 3.07
C ASN A 489 -7.05 -25.67 2.26
N GLU A 490 -6.25 -24.75 2.81
CA GLU A 490 -5.85 -23.51 2.13
C GLU A 490 -4.40 -23.64 1.64
N PRO A 491 -4.17 -23.45 0.34
CA PRO A 491 -2.83 -23.39 -0.21
C PRO A 491 -2.07 -22.21 0.37
N TYR A 492 -0.83 -22.48 0.75
CA TYR A 492 0.08 -21.51 1.37
C TYR A 492 -0.22 -21.13 2.83
N ALA A 493 -1.26 -21.67 3.47
CA ALA A 493 -1.51 -21.43 4.89
C ALA A 493 -0.35 -21.86 5.79
N ALA A 494 0.43 -22.86 5.38
CA ALA A 494 1.64 -23.28 6.08
C ALA A 494 2.82 -22.32 5.92
N GLU A 495 2.78 -21.41 4.95
CA GLU A 495 3.92 -20.56 4.61
C GLU A 495 3.92 -19.22 5.35
N ARG A 496 2.84 -18.89 6.06
CA ARG A 496 2.70 -17.62 6.80
C ARG A 496 1.95 -17.79 8.10
N GLU A 497 2.42 -17.12 9.15
CA GLU A 497 1.70 -17.06 10.42
C GLU A 497 0.37 -16.32 10.23
N ILE A 498 -0.72 -16.98 10.62
CA ILE A 498 -2.06 -16.42 10.57
C ILE A 498 -2.20 -15.44 11.72
N THR A 499 -2.21 -14.14 11.39
CA THR A 499 -2.43 -13.10 12.39
C THR A 499 -3.94 -12.95 12.62
N PRO A 500 -4.45 -13.18 13.84
CA PRO A 500 -5.89 -13.08 14.13
C PRO A 500 -6.47 -11.72 13.74
N ARG A 501 -7.78 -11.68 13.45
CA ARG A 501 -8.50 -10.47 13.07
C ARG A 501 -8.33 -9.37 14.13
N GLY A 502 -7.58 -8.33 13.79
CA GLY A 502 -7.37 -7.15 14.62
C GLY A 502 -8.06 -5.90 14.10
N THR A 503 -8.05 -4.85 14.92
CA THR A 503 -8.28 -3.49 14.44
C THR A 503 -7.04 -3.04 13.69
N ILE A 504 -7.22 -2.47 12.50
CA ILE A 504 -6.16 -1.72 11.83
C ILE A 504 -6.48 -0.24 11.88
N THR A 505 -5.47 0.56 12.12
CA THR A 505 -5.57 2.02 12.10
C THR A 505 -4.66 2.55 11.02
N LEU A 506 -5.24 3.20 10.01
CA LEU A 506 -4.48 4.08 9.14
C LEU A 506 -4.38 5.41 9.87
N TYR A 507 -3.19 5.71 10.38
CA TYR A 507 -2.93 6.97 11.05
C TYR A 507 -2.82 8.11 10.05
N ARG A 508 -2.85 9.36 10.52
CA ARG A 508 -2.42 10.51 9.71
C ARG A 508 -1.04 10.23 9.09
N GLY A 509 -0.94 10.33 7.77
CA GLY A 509 0.24 9.91 7.01
C GLY A 509 -0.06 9.78 5.52
N PHE A 510 0.91 9.23 4.79
CA PHE A 510 0.75 8.96 3.36
C PHE A 510 1.16 7.53 3.06
N TYR A 511 0.27 6.79 2.41
CA TYR A 511 0.44 5.37 2.09
C TYR A 511 0.41 5.16 0.58
N SER A 512 1.11 4.15 0.08
CA SER A 512 1.06 3.84 -1.35
C SER A 512 1.31 2.37 -1.66
N TRP A 513 0.56 1.87 -2.64
CA TRP A 513 0.68 0.52 -3.17
C TRP A 513 0.70 0.56 -4.70
N LEU A 514 1.40 -0.40 -5.31
CA LEU A 514 1.53 -0.55 -6.76
C LEU A 514 1.31 -2.02 -7.14
N PHE A 515 0.48 -2.24 -8.15
CA PHE A 515 0.04 -3.55 -8.59
C PHE A 515 0.22 -3.71 -10.09
N ASN A 516 0.61 -4.91 -10.51
CA ASN A 516 0.50 -5.33 -11.90
C ASN A 516 -0.79 -6.14 -12.05
N VAL A 517 -1.68 -5.71 -12.96
CA VAL A 517 -2.91 -6.40 -13.31
C VAL A 517 -2.84 -6.84 -14.77
N GLU A 518 -2.59 -8.12 -15.01
CA GLU A 518 -2.55 -8.68 -16.36
C GLU A 518 -3.96 -8.98 -16.85
N ILE A 519 -4.24 -8.52 -18.07
CA ILE A 519 -5.47 -8.77 -18.80
C ILE A 519 -5.28 -10.01 -19.67
N LEU A 520 -6.04 -11.06 -19.39
CA LEU A 520 -5.90 -12.37 -20.02
C LEU A 520 -7.03 -12.52 -21.03
N ILE A 521 -6.71 -12.37 -22.32
CA ILE A 521 -7.67 -12.54 -23.42
C ILE A 521 -6.99 -13.38 -24.49
N ASN A 522 -7.46 -14.61 -24.68
CA ASN A 522 -6.81 -15.62 -25.52
C ASN A 522 -5.35 -15.90 -25.11
N ARG A 523 -5.06 -15.84 -23.80
CA ARG A 523 -3.72 -16.11 -23.23
C ARG A 523 -3.81 -17.23 -22.22
N ASP A 524 -2.86 -18.17 -22.24
CA ASP A 524 -2.77 -19.22 -21.23
C ASP A 524 -2.61 -18.59 -19.83
N VAL A 525 -3.63 -18.75 -18.99
CA VAL A 525 -3.68 -18.15 -17.65
C VAL A 525 -2.59 -18.75 -16.77
N ALA A 526 -2.35 -20.06 -16.83
CA ALA A 526 -1.39 -20.74 -15.97
C ALA A 526 0.04 -20.30 -16.29
N LEU A 527 0.38 -20.21 -17.59
CA LEU A 527 1.68 -19.69 -18.02
C LEU A 527 1.86 -18.23 -17.59
N THR A 528 0.83 -17.40 -17.77
CA THR A 528 0.91 -15.98 -17.40
C THR A 528 1.10 -15.78 -15.89
N LEU A 529 0.43 -16.58 -15.05
CA LEU A 529 0.62 -16.55 -13.60
C LEU A 529 2.03 -16.95 -13.19
N LYS A 530 2.61 -17.96 -13.86
CA LYS A 530 4.00 -18.36 -13.65
C LYS A 530 4.95 -17.23 -14.02
N ASP A 531 4.76 -16.60 -15.17
CA ASP A 531 5.60 -15.46 -15.60
C ASP A 531 5.50 -14.27 -14.63
N LEU A 532 4.30 -13.99 -14.11
CA LEU A 532 4.07 -12.97 -13.10
C LEU A 532 4.74 -13.30 -11.75
N SER A 533 4.77 -14.56 -11.32
CA SER A 533 5.44 -14.91 -10.06
C SER A 533 6.96 -14.79 -10.17
N GLU A 534 7.52 -14.79 -11.39
CA GLU A 534 8.96 -14.60 -11.62
C GLU A 534 9.46 -13.17 -11.41
N TYR A 535 8.59 -12.18 -11.13
CA TYR A 535 9.04 -10.83 -10.74
C TYR A 535 9.89 -10.84 -9.47
N ASP A 536 9.67 -11.79 -8.55
CA ASP A 536 10.49 -11.93 -7.33
C ASP A 536 11.92 -12.42 -7.63
N LYS A 537 12.15 -12.95 -8.84
CA LYS A 537 13.50 -13.31 -9.31
C LYS A 537 14.28 -12.10 -9.80
N ILE A 538 13.68 -10.91 -9.82
CA ILE A 538 14.39 -9.66 -10.07
C ILE A 538 14.72 -9.02 -8.72
N GLU A 539 15.94 -9.23 -8.26
CA GLU A 539 16.42 -8.62 -7.02
C GLU A 539 16.72 -7.14 -7.24
N VAL A 540 16.21 -6.32 -6.32
CA VAL A 540 16.41 -4.87 -6.32
C VAL A 540 17.17 -4.48 -5.07
N SER A 541 18.24 -3.72 -5.25
CA SER A 541 18.92 -3.05 -4.13
C SER A 541 19.24 -1.61 -4.50
N ALA A 542 19.10 -0.70 -3.54
CA ALA A 542 19.37 0.70 -3.74
C ALA A 542 20.21 1.27 -2.61
N LYS A 543 21.04 2.25 -2.94
CA LYS A 543 21.76 3.04 -1.94
C LYS A 543 21.87 4.50 -2.38
N PRO A 544 21.89 5.45 -1.43
CA PRO A 544 22.31 6.80 -1.77
C PRO A 544 23.75 6.76 -2.28
N THR A 545 24.09 7.69 -3.15
CA THR A 545 25.45 7.87 -3.65
C THR A 545 26.02 9.16 -3.08
N ASP A 546 27.22 9.03 -2.50
CA ASP A 546 27.99 10.14 -1.92
C ASP A 546 28.34 11.23 -2.95
#